data_AF-A0A232F9Q2-F1
#
_entry.id   AF-A0A232F9Q2-F1
#
_cell.length_a   1.000
_cell.length_b   1.000
_cell.length_c   1.000
_cell.angle_alpha   90.00
_cell.angle_beta   90.00
_cell.angle_gamma   90.00
#
_symmetry.space_group_name_H-M   'P 1'
#
loop_
_entity.id
_entity.type
_entity.pdbx_description
1 polymer ?
#
loop_
_entity_poly.entity_id
_entity_poly.type
_entity_poly.pdbx_seq_one_letter_code
_entity_poly.pdbx_strand_id
1 'polypeptide(L)'
;MGPIATSLSRWNVCCPLLGGACFSHGPYTFYKAVRIGHSRVLRLGSFFLTKLWSDADLVSIGELQLLWIDNRGPNTPLASLRLYFLPENTPDGRRDTHGELERLNNLALIGFD
;
A
#
# COMPACT_ATOMS: atom_id res chain seq x y z
N MET A 1 9.24 -3.84 21.75
CA MET A 1 9.14 -4.46 20.42
C MET A 1 7.67 -4.75 20.15
N GLY A 2 6.94 -3.78 19.62
CA GLY A 2 5.53 -3.98 19.23
C GLY A 2 5.46 -4.60 17.83
N PRO A 3 4.40 -5.35 17.51
CA PRO A 3 4.26 -5.95 16.19
C PRO A 3 4.22 -4.85 15.13
N ILE A 4 5.03 -5.02 14.08
CA ILE A 4 4.97 -4.21 12.86
C ILE A 4 3.54 -4.37 12.34
N ALA A 5 2.78 -3.28 12.28
CA ALA A 5 1.41 -3.30 11.79
C ALA A 5 1.41 -3.68 10.31
N THR A 6 1.34 -4.97 10.01
CA THR A 6 0.98 -5.51 8.70
C THR A 6 -0.50 -5.20 8.50
N SER A 7 -0.83 -3.94 8.22
CA SER A 7 -2.19 -3.53 7.86
C SER A 7 -2.50 -4.14 6.50
N LEU A 8 -3.13 -5.31 6.53
CA LEU A 8 -3.69 -5.97 5.36
C LEU A 8 -5.02 -5.28 5.04
N SER A 9 -4.97 -4.09 4.46
CA SER A 9 -6.18 -3.51 3.88
C SER A 9 -6.57 -4.40 2.68
N ARG A 10 -7.72 -5.06 2.78
CA ARG A 10 -8.23 -5.94 1.73
C ARG A 10 -8.98 -5.09 0.70
N TRP A 11 -8.47 -4.99 -0.53
CA TRP A 11 -9.25 -4.38 -1.61
C TRP A 11 -10.18 -5.43 -2.18
N ASN A 12 -11.49 -5.26 -1.97
CA ASN A 12 -12.55 -6.19 -2.39
C ASN A 12 -12.89 -6.12 -3.89
N VAL A 13 -11.89 -5.94 -4.77
CA VAL A 13 -12.14 -5.85 -6.21
C VAL A 13 -11.00 -6.56 -6.93
N CYS A 14 -11.35 -7.45 -7.88
CA CYS A 14 -10.42 -8.01 -8.84
C CYS A 14 -9.74 -6.84 -9.58
N CYS A 15 -8.55 -6.48 -9.12
CA CYS A 15 -7.79 -5.33 -9.60
C CYS A 15 -6.78 -5.83 -10.64
N PRO A 16 -7.07 -5.74 -11.95
CA PRO A 16 -6.17 -6.29 -12.94
C PRO A 16 -4.86 -5.51 -12.97
N LEU A 17 -3.76 -6.26 -12.99
CA LEU A 17 -2.43 -5.75 -13.28
C LEU A 17 -2.40 -5.26 -14.73
N LEU A 18 -1.79 -4.10 -14.94
CA LEU A 18 -1.76 -3.46 -16.25
C LEU A 18 -0.34 -3.47 -16.83
N GLY A 19 -0.26 -3.81 -18.11
CA GLY A 19 1.00 -3.97 -18.83
C GLY A 19 1.61 -5.35 -18.62
N GLY A 20 2.70 -5.63 -19.36
CA GLY A 20 3.48 -6.85 -19.18
C GLY A 20 4.25 -6.87 -17.87
N ALA A 21 4.62 -8.07 -17.41
CA ALA A 21 5.56 -8.23 -16.32
C ALA A 21 6.86 -7.48 -16.65
N CYS A 22 7.34 -6.69 -15.70
CA CYS A 22 8.51 -5.84 -15.90
C CYS A 22 9.80 -6.54 -15.51
N PHE A 23 9.73 -7.42 -14.52
CA PHE A 23 10.86 -8.19 -14.00
C PHE A 23 10.34 -9.36 -13.17
N SER A 24 11.12 -10.43 -13.03
CA SER A 24 10.85 -11.53 -12.12
C SER A 24 12.10 -11.85 -11.31
N HIS A 25 11.93 -12.15 -10.02
CA HIS A 25 13.00 -12.57 -9.13
C HIS A 25 12.52 -13.72 -8.25
N GLY A 26 13.06 -14.92 -8.51
CA GLY A 26 12.58 -16.15 -7.88
C GLY A 26 11.08 -16.37 -8.16
N PRO A 27 10.24 -16.58 -7.14
CA PRO A 27 8.80 -16.79 -7.31
C PRO A 27 8.01 -15.49 -7.59
N TYR A 28 8.66 -14.32 -7.51
CA TYR A 28 7.97 -13.04 -7.55
C TYR A 28 8.01 -12.44 -8.95
N THR A 29 6.85 -12.02 -9.46
CA THR A 29 6.70 -11.35 -10.76
C THR A 29 6.19 -9.94 -10.55
N PHE A 30 6.94 -8.93 -11.02
CA PHE A 30 6.70 -7.52 -10.71
C PHE A 30 6.03 -6.76 -11.86
N TYR A 31 5.18 -5.81 -11.49
CA TYR A 31 4.37 -5.00 -12.41
C TYR A 31 4.49 -3.52 -12.07
N LYS A 32 4.16 -2.65 -13.05
CA LYS A 32 4.26 -1.20 -12.91
C LYS A 32 2.95 -0.51 -12.56
N ALA A 33 1.82 -1.17 -12.77
CA ALA A 33 0.51 -0.56 -12.61
C ALA A 33 -0.60 -1.58 -12.31
N VAL A 34 -1.62 -1.10 -11.61
CA VAL A 34 -2.84 -1.85 -11.28
C VAL A 34 -4.07 -0.96 -11.47
N ARG A 35 -5.16 -1.53 -11.96
CA ARG A 35 -6.47 -0.85 -11.99
C ARG A 35 -7.24 -1.15 -10.71
N ILE A 36 -7.65 -0.11 -10.00
CA ILE A 36 -8.48 -0.18 -8.80
C ILE A 36 -9.87 0.38 -9.12
N GLY A 37 -10.91 -0.38 -8.76
CA GLY A 37 -12.30 -0.04 -9.09
C GLY A 37 -12.52 0.02 -10.61
N HIS A 38 -13.45 0.88 -11.04
CA HIS A 38 -13.90 0.88 -12.45
C HIS A 38 -12.95 1.59 -13.41
N SER A 39 -12.14 2.55 -12.95
CA SER A 39 -11.34 3.40 -13.85
C SER A 39 -10.04 3.95 -13.29
N ARG A 40 -9.75 3.77 -12.00
CA ARG A 40 -8.55 4.36 -11.41
C ARG A 40 -7.35 3.46 -11.67
N VAL A 41 -6.29 4.02 -12.22
CA VAL A 41 -5.03 3.32 -12.45
C VAL A 41 -3.99 3.86 -11.50
N LEU A 42 -3.47 3.01 -10.62
CA LEU A 42 -2.30 3.33 -9.80
C LEU A 42 -1.04 2.80 -10.47
N ARG A 43 -0.01 3.65 -10.52
CA ARG A 43 1.33 3.33 -10.99
C ARG A 43 2.31 3.40 -9.83
N LEU A 44 3.46 2.74 -9.93
CA LEU A 44 4.54 2.93 -8.95
C LEU A 44 4.84 4.44 -8.77
N GLY A 45 5.00 4.87 -7.52
CA GLY A 45 5.14 6.29 -7.13
C GLY A 45 3.84 7.09 -7.09
N SER A 46 2.69 6.50 -7.37
CA SER A 46 1.40 7.19 -7.26
C SER A 46 1.00 7.35 -5.79
N PHE A 47 0.46 8.52 -5.46
CA PHE A 47 -0.09 8.84 -4.13
C PHE A 47 -1.61 8.78 -4.15
N PHE A 48 -2.21 8.27 -3.08
CA PHE A 48 -3.66 8.19 -2.92
C PHE A 48 -4.06 8.21 -1.45
N LEU A 49 -5.30 8.65 -1.18
CA LEU A 49 -5.87 8.58 0.17
C LEU A 49 -6.31 7.14 0.46
N THR A 50 -5.95 6.63 1.64
CA THR A 50 -6.33 5.30 2.09
C THR A 50 -6.58 5.27 3.59
N LYS A 51 -7.51 4.43 4.01
CA LYS A 51 -7.69 4.07 5.42
C LYS A 51 -6.91 2.79 5.71
N LEU A 52 -6.42 2.63 6.95
CA LEU A 52 -5.76 1.37 7.36
C LEU A 52 -6.76 0.24 7.53
N TRP A 53 -7.95 0.57 8.03
CA TRP A 53 -9.07 -0.34 8.21
C TRP A 53 -10.33 0.33 7.68
N SER A 54 -11.25 -0.45 7.14
CA SER A 54 -12.53 0.05 6.61
C SER A 54 -13.29 0.88 7.65
N ASP A 55 -13.20 0.46 8.91
CA ASP A 55 -13.92 1.06 10.04
C ASP A 55 -13.07 2.07 10.81
N ALA A 56 -11.84 2.36 10.35
CA ALA A 56 -11.01 3.38 10.97
C ALA A 56 -11.34 4.78 10.44
N ASP A 57 -11.41 5.74 11.35
CA ASP A 57 -11.45 7.18 11.00
C ASP A 57 -10.07 7.71 10.59
N LEU A 58 -9.03 6.90 10.78
CA LEU A 58 -7.67 7.26 10.44
C LEU A 58 -7.43 7.19 8.94
N VAL A 59 -7.46 8.36 8.29
CA VAL A 59 -7.06 8.55 6.90
C VAL A 59 -5.55 8.80 6.81
N SER A 60 -4.91 8.14 5.86
CA SER A 60 -3.48 8.27 5.54
C SER A 60 -3.29 8.50 4.04
N ILE A 61 -2.13 9.02 3.65
CA ILE A 61 -1.72 9.05 2.25
C ILE A 61 -0.83 7.82 2.01
N GLY A 62 -1.18 7.00 1.03
CA GLY A 62 -0.38 5.87 0.57
C GLY A 62 0.36 6.20 -0.72
N GLU A 63 1.64 5.87 -0.79
CA GLU A 63 2.46 5.88 -2.00
C GLU A 63 2.72 4.44 -2.44
N LEU A 64 2.33 4.07 -3.67
CA LEU A 64 2.57 2.72 -4.20
C LEU A 64 4.06 2.51 -4.47
N GLN A 65 4.73 1.65 -3.70
CA GLN A 65 6.16 1.38 -3.83
C GLN A 65 6.44 0.18 -4.73
N LEU A 66 5.72 -0.93 -4.53
CA LEU A 66 5.94 -2.18 -5.26
C LEU A 66 4.60 -2.86 -5.55
N LEU A 67 4.56 -3.61 -6.64
CA LEU A 67 3.41 -4.40 -7.08
C LEU A 67 3.91 -5.71 -7.70
N TRP A 68 3.47 -6.85 -7.19
CA TRP A 68 3.95 -8.16 -7.63
C TRP A 68 2.91 -9.27 -7.45
N ILE A 69 3.14 -10.41 -8.08
CA ILE A 69 2.48 -11.69 -7.79
C ILE A 69 3.50 -12.59 -7.10
N ASP A 70 3.09 -13.29 -6.04
CA ASP A 70 3.82 -14.44 -5.50
C ASP A 70 3.29 -15.75 -6.12
N ASN A 71 4.10 -16.34 -7.00
CA ASN A 71 3.74 -17.55 -7.73
C ASN A 71 3.76 -18.83 -6.88
N ARG A 72 4.12 -18.72 -5.58
CA ARG A 72 3.98 -19.83 -4.61
C ARG A 72 2.59 -19.91 -4.00
N GLY A 73 1.83 -18.81 -4.05
CA GLY A 73 0.52 -18.67 -3.43
C GLY A 73 -0.62 -18.73 -4.44
N PRO A 74 -1.80 -18.17 -4.10
CA PRO A 74 -2.98 -18.19 -4.96
C PRO A 74 -2.87 -17.27 -6.20
N ASN A 75 -1.65 -16.85 -6.59
CA ASN A 75 -1.38 -15.87 -7.66
C ASN A 75 -2.14 -14.55 -7.49
N THR A 76 -2.45 -14.17 -6.26
CA THR A 76 -3.08 -12.87 -5.96
C THR A 76 -2.06 -11.74 -6.11
N PRO A 77 -2.44 -10.61 -6.72
CA PRO A 77 -1.60 -9.44 -6.70
C PRO A 77 -1.35 -8.97 -5.26
N LEU A 78 -0.14 -8.49 -5.04
CA LEU A 78 0.34 -7.92 -3.78
C LEU A 78 0.91 -6.54 -4.06
N ALA A 79 0.63 -5.58 -3.18
CA ALA A 79 1.22 -4.25 -3.21
C ALA A 79 1.94 -3.92 -1.91
N SER A 80 3.01 -3.14 -2.04
CA SER A 80 3.69 -2.48 -0.92
C SER A 80 3.39 -0.99 -0.99
N LEU A 81 2.90 -0.43 0.11
CA LEU A 81 2.74 1.01 0.25
C LEU A 81 3.72 1.59 1.27
N ARG A 82 4.10 2.85 1.03
CA ARG A 82 4.61 3.75 2.07
C ARG A 82 3.47 4.64 2.53
N LEU A 83 3.27 4.73 3.84
CA LEU A 83 2.16 5.48 4.44
C LEU A 83 2.66 6.77 5.10
N TYR A 84 1.90 7.84 4.89
CA TYR A 84 2.11 9.15 5.50
C TYR A 84 0.89 9.48 6.37
N PHE A 85 1.16 9.91 7.60
CA PHE A 85 0.13 10.26 8.56
C PHE A 85 0.30 11.71 8.99
N LEU A 86 -0.80 12.30 9.43
CA LEU A 86 -0.74 13.55 10.18
C LEU A 86 0.05 13.31 11.49
N PRO A 87 0.90 14.26 11.93
CA PRO A 87 1.64 14.16 13.19
C PRO A 87 0.76 13.85 14.41
N GLU A 88 -0.48 14.34 14.41
CA GLU A 88 -1.46 14.09 15.47
C GLU A 88 -1.84 12.60 15.57
N ASN A 89 -1.65 11.86 14.49
CA ASN A 89 -1.99 10.46 14.36
C ASN A 89 -0.79 9.53 14.55
N THR A 90 0.38 10.06 14.92
CA THR A 90 1.53 9.24 15.31
C THR A 90 1.49 8.97 16.82
N PRO A 91 2.06 7.84 17.31
CA PRO A 91 2.01 7.50 18.75
C PRO A 91 2.63 8.58 19.64
N ASP A 92 3.58 9.31 19.07
CA ASP A 92 4.33 10.39 19.70
C ASP A 92 3.56 11.73 19.72
N GLY A 93 2.45 11.81 18.98
CA GLY A 93 1.64 13.00 18.79
C GLY A 93 2.35 14.13 18.03
N ARG A 94 1.65 15.26 17.88
CA ARG A 94 2.25 16.46 17.30
C ARG A 94 3.33 16.99 18.23
N ARG A 95 4.53 17.16 17.70
CA ARG A 95 5.66 17.83 18.36
C ARG A 95 5.99 19.12 17.60
N ASP A 96 6.60 20.09 18.28
CA ASP A 96 7.02 21.36 17.66
C ASP A 96 8.06 21.18 16.54
N THR A 97 8.68 19.99 16.47
CA THR A 97 9.64 19.59 15.44
C THR A 97 9.01 18.88 14.23
N HIS A 98 7.71 18.56 14.27
CA HIS A 98 7.03 17.90 13.16
C HIS A 98 6.56 18.90 12.09
N GLY A 99 6.77 18.56 10.82
CA GLY A 99 6.13 19.24 9.69
C GLY A 99 4.68 18.77 9.49
N GLU A 100 4.01 19.22 8.43
CA GLU A 100 2.58 18.94 8.17
C GLU A 100 2.24 17.44 8.01
N LEU A 101 3.21 16.60 7.63
CA LEU A 101 3.04 15.15 7.51
C LEU A 101 4.27 14.43 8.06
N GLU A 102 4.03 13.37 8.82
CA GLU A 102 5.08 12.49 9.31
C GLU A 102 5.12 11.19 8.49
N ARG A 103 6.34 10.81 8.12
CA ARG A 103 6.59 9.57 7.37
C ARG A 103 6.80 8.43 8.37
N LEU A 104 5.88 7.48 8.41
CA LEU A 104 6.13 6.19 9.03
C LEU A 104 6.75 5.23 8.02
N ASN A 105 7.88 4.62 8.38
CA ASN A 105 8.55 3.59 7.56
C ASN A 105 7.83 2.24 7.66
N ASN A 106 6.52 2.24 7.52
CA ASN A 106 5.70 1.04 7.57
C ASN A 106 5.49 0.53 6.15
N LEU A 107 5.87 -0.73 5.92
CA LEU A 107 5.52 -1.47 4.72
C LEU A 107 4.11 -2.03 4.92
N ALA A 108 3.10 -1.43 4.30
CA ALA A 108 1.79 -2.06 4.26
C ALA A 108 1.76 -3.07 3.11
N LEU A 109 1.53 -4.35 3.42
CA LEU A 109 1.30 -5.40 2.43
C LEU A 109 -0.19 -5.53 2.20
N ILE A 110 -0.59 -5.31 0.96
CA ILE A 110 -1.98 -5.29 0.55
C ILE A 110 -2.21 -6.44 -0.42
N GLY A 111 -3.10 -7.36 -0.06
CA GLY A 111 -3.58 -8.41 -0.97
C GLY A 111 -4.81 -7.95 -1.75
N PHE A 112 -4.83 -8.27 -3.04
CA PHE A 112 -6.00 -8.15 -3.90
C PHE A 112 -6.60 -9.55 -4.08
N ASP A 113 -7.83 -9.76 -3.62
CA ASP A 113 -8.57 -11.02 -3.88
C ASP A 113 -9.25 -10.99 -5.27
#